data_AF-A0AAU6V4F7-F1
#
_entry.id   AF-A0AAU6V4F7-F1
#
_cell.length_a   1.000
_cell.length_b   1.000
_cell.length_c   1.000
_cell.angle_alpha   90.00
_cell.angle_beta   90.00
_cell.angle_gamma   90.00
#
_symmetry.space_group_name_H-M   'P 1'
#
loop_
_entity.id
_entity.type
_entity.pdbx_description
1 polymer ?
#
loop_
_entity_poly.entity_id
_entity_poly.type
_entity_poly.pdbx_seq_one_letter_code
_entity_poly.pdbx_strand_id
1 'polypeptide(L)'
;MKDLVMIVLLSVIMTLNLLDVLSDMQLGVPTYHIVQESILVALSACGALYISVDLIRRSREMQLLKSKLANADARICNISSRMQAARQEYTQAVQQQFELWSLTRSEQEVALLLLKGLSFKEIASVRSTKEKTVRQQASAIYAKADVDGRHTFCAWFMEDFIQPVASADTSQAA
;
A
#
# COMPACT_ATOMS: atom_id res chain seq x y z
N MET A 1 7.07 2.01 26.46
CA MET A 1 8.08 2.38 27.47
C MET A 1 7.65 3.60 28.28
N LYS A 2 7.26 4.72 27.65
CA LYS A 2 6.80 5.95 28.35
C LYS A 2 5.60 5.71 29.29
N ASP A 3 4.61 4.94 28.84
CA ASP A 3 3.41 4.65 29.64
C ASP A 3 3.71 3.79 30.87
N LEU A 4 4.63 2.82 30.73
CA LEU A 4 5.11 1.99 31.83
C LEU A 4 5.86 2.85 32.87
N VAL A 5 6.72 3.76 32.41
CA VAL A 5 7.45 4.69 33.29
C VAL A 5 6.48 5.59 34.06
N MET A 6 5.41 6.06 33.42
CA MET A 6 4.42 6.92 34.06
C MET A 6 3.58 6.18 35.11
N ILE A 7 3.20 4.92 34.82
CA ILE A 7 2.49 4.05 35.78
C ILE A 7 3.40 3.71 36.97
N VAL A 8 4.66 3.38 36.72
CA VAL A 8 5.65 3.10 37.78
C VAL A 8 5.86 4.33 38.65
N LEU A 9 6.01 5.52 38.04
CA LEU A 9 6.16 6.78 38.77
C LEU A 9 4.95 7.08 39.66
N LEU A 10 3.73 6.93 39.13
CA LEU A 10 2.49 7.13 39.90
C LEU A 10 2.34 6.10 41.03
N SER A 11 2.71 4.84 40.78
CA SER A 11 2.72 3.80 41.80
C SER A 11 3.68 4.12 42.93
N VAL A 12 4.86 4.67 42.62
CA VAL A 12 5.86 5.07 43.61
C VAL A 12 5.36 6.23 44.47
N ILE A 13 4.77 7.26 43.85
CA ILE A 13 4.17 8.41 44.56
C ILE A 13 3.01 7.95 45.46
N MET A 14 2.19 7.01 44.99
CA MET A 14 1.14 6.38 45.79
C MET A 14 1.68 5.67 47.04
N THR A 15 2.74 4.86 46.89
CA THR A 15 3.35 4.17 48.04
C THR A 15 4.00 5.11 49.04
N LEU A 16 4.64 6.19 48.59
CA LEU A 16 5.25 7.19 49.46
C LEU A 16 4.18 7.91 50.31
N ASN A 17 3.11 8.40 49.68
CA ASN A 17 2.02 9.06 50.40
C ASN A 17 1.32 8.13 51.40
N LEU A 18 1.23 6.82 51.10
CA LEU A 18 0.64 5.84 52.01
C LEU A 18 1.51 5.61 53.26
N LEU A 19 2.84 5.61 53.08
CA LEU A 19 3.81 5.45 54.16
C LEU A 19 3.84 6.67 55.09
N ASP A 20 3.69 7.88 54.54
CA ASP A 20 3.58 9.10 55.34
C ASP A 20 2.34 9.06 56.24
N VAL A 21 1.16 8.71 55.67
CA VAL A 21 -0.09 8.56 56.45
C VAL A 21 0.02 7.50 57.55
N LEU A 22 0.67 6.36 57.26
CA LEU A 22 0.89 5.30 58.26
C LEU A 22 1.84 5.72 59.38
N SER A 23 2.86 6.53 59.06
CA SER A 23 3.82 7.06 60.03
C SER A 23 3.15 8.06 60.97
N ASP A 24 2.29 8.93 60.43
CA ASP A 24 1.55 9.93 61.20
C ASP A 24 0.50 9.32 62.13
N MET A 25 -0.11 8.19 61.74
CA MET A 25 -0.99 7.41 62.63
C MET A 25 -0.26 6.82 63.84
N GLN A 26 1.04 6.51 63.73
CA GLN A 26 1.84 5.98 64.84
C GLN A 26 2.41 7.07 65.76
N LEU A 27 2.61 8.28 65.23
CA LEU A 27 3.24 9.40 65.95
C LEU A 27 2.25 10.29 66.74
N GLY A 28 0.94 10.07 66.63
CA GLY A 28 -0.06 10.78 67.45
C GLY A 28 -0.20 12.27 67.14
N VAL A 29 0.08 12.65 65.89
CA VAL A 29 0.09 14.02 65.35
C VAL A 29 -1.35 14.57 65.24
N PRO A 30 -1.60 15.90 65.33
CA PRO A 30 -2.95 16.47 65.32
C PRO A 30 -3.84 15.98 64.15
N THR A 31 -5.11 15.71 64.44
CA THR A 31 -6.08 15.10 63.50
C THR A 31 -6.29 15.87 62.19
N TYR A 32 -5.93 17.16 62.17
CA TYR A 32 -6.01 17.99 60.96
C TYR A 32 -5.03 17.54 59.85
N HIS A 33 -3.82 17.08 60.21
CA HIS A 33 -2.82 16.60 59.24
C HIS A 33 -3.28 15.31 58.55
N ILE A 34 -3.80 14.36 59.33
CA ILE A 34 -4.30 13.07 58.84
C ILE A 34 -5.43 13.23 57.81
N VAL A 35 -6.33 14.21 58.02
CA VAL A 35 -7.43 14.49 57.09
C VAL A 35 -6.91 15.08 55.78
N GLN A 36 -5.96 16.02 55.83
CA GLN A 36 -5.39 16.64 54.62
C GLN A 36 -4.63 15.62 53.75
N GLU A 37 -3.86 14.74 54.37
CA GLU A 37 -3.10 13.70 53.66
C GLU A 37 -4.00 12.61 53.08
N SER A 38 -5.04 12.21 53.81
CA SER A 38 -6.06 11.28 53.30
C SER A 38 -6.75 11.81 52.04
N ILE A 39 -7.04 13.13 52.01
CA ILE A 39 -7.61 13.80 50.83
C ILE A 39 -6.61 13.79 49.67
N LEU A 40 -5.33 14.09 49.93
CA LEU A 40 -4.27 14.10 48.91
C LEU A 40 -4.06 12.70 48.28
N VAL A 41 -4.07 11.65 49.11
CA VAL A 41 -3.96 10.25 48.69
C VAL A 41 -5.16 9.87 47.80
N ALA A 42 -6.38 10.18 48.23
CA ALA A 42 -7.58 9.87 47.47
C ALA A 42 -7.61 10.58 46.10
N LEU A 43 -7.23 11.86 46.04
CA LEU A 43 -7.21 12.65 44.82
C LEU A 43 -6.17 12.12 43.82
N SER A 44 -4.98 11.76 44.32
CA SER A 44 -3.92 11.20 43.50
C SER A 44 -4.23 9.77 43.03
N ALA A 45 -4.91 8.95 43.86
CA ALA A 45 -5.35 7.61 43.46
C ALA A 45 -6.37 7.68 42.32
N CYS A 46 -7.34 8.59 42.42
CA CYS A 46 -8.31 8.85 41.35
C CYS A 46 -7.63 9.34 40.06
N GLY A 47 -6.68 10.27 40.16
CA GLY A 47 -5.89 10.75 39.01
C GLY A 47 -5.08 9.64 38.35
N ALA A 48 -4.43 8.79 39.15
CA ALA A 48 -3.65 7.65 38.66
C ALA A 48 -4.52 6.62 37.93
N LEU A 49 -5.70 6.31 38.46
CA LEU A 49 -6.67 5.42 37.80
C LEU A 49 -7.17 5.98 36.47
N TYR A 50 -7.56 7.27 36.45
CA TYR A 50 -8.04 7.93 35.24
C TYR A 50 -6.99 7.89 34.12
N ILE A 51 -5.76 8.26 34.44
CA ILE A 51 -4.63 8.28 33.50
C ILE A 51 -4.30 6.87 33.02
N SER A 52 -4.28 5.89 33.93
CA SER A 52 -3.97 4.49 33.57
C SER A 52 -4.98 3.94 32.56
N VAL A 53 -6.27 4.22 32.75
CA VAL A 53 -7.32 3.80 31.83
C VAL A 53 -7.22 4.54 30.49
N ASP A 54 -6.96 5.84 30.51
CA ASP A 54 -6.82 6.68 29.32
C ASP A 54 -5.62 6.25 28.45
N LEU A 55 -4.48 5.94 29.06
CA LEU A 55 -3.29 5.44 28.35
C LEU A 55 -3.56 4.08 27.68
N ILE A 56 -4.25 3.17 28.37
CA ILE A 56 -4.61 1.86 27.80
C ILE A 56 -5.56 2.02 26.62
N ARG A 57 -6.52 2.96 26.68
CA ARG A 57 -7.43 3.26 25.57
C ARG A 57 -6.67 3.83 24.36
N ARG A 58 -5.82 4.83 24.57
CA ARG A 58 -5.05 5.50 23.50
C ARG A 58 -4.05 4.57 22.80
N SER A 59 -3.41 3.68 23.56
CA SER A 59 -2.42 2.75 23.00
C SER A 59 -3.06 1.77 22.00
N ARG A 60 -4.30 1.33 22.25
CA ARG A 60 -5.04 0.43 21.35
C ARG A 60 -5.42 1.10 20.03
N GLU A 61 -5.88 2.35 20.07
CA GLU A 61 -6.22 3.11 18.86
C GLU A 61 -5.01 3.34 17.97
N MET A 62 -3.87 3.66 18.57
CA MET A 62 -2.62 3.87 17.83
C MET A 62 -2.11 2.60 17.16
N GLN A 63 -2.20 1.45 17.86
CA GLN A 63 -1.82 0.16 17.28
C GLN A 63 -2.76 -0.26 16.13
N LEU A 64 -4.06 -0.01 16.28
CA LEU A 64 -5.04 -0.26 15.23
C LEU A 64 -4.82 0.62 14.00
N LEU A 65 -4.48 1.89 14.18
CA LEU A 65 -4.19 2.78 13.06
C LEU A 65 -2.91 2.37 12.32
N LYS A 66 -1.86 1.98 13.06
CA LYS A 66 -0.62 1.46 12.47
C LYS A 66 -0.83 0.17 11.69
N SER A 67 -1.63 -0.76 12.21
CA SER A 67 -1.92 -2.02 11.50
C SER A 67 -2.76 -1.78 10.25
N LYS A 68 -3.72 -0.85 10.28
CA LYS A 68 -4.46 -0.41 9.08
C LYS A 68 -3.53 0.16 8.01
N LEU A 69 -2.56 1.00 8.39
CA LEU A 69 -1.60 1.57 7.46
C LEU A 69 -0.70 0.50 6.83
N ALA A 70 -0.11 -0.37 7.65
CA ALA A 70 0.74 -1.47 7.17
C ALA A 70 0.00 -2.41 6.21
N ASN A 71 -1.27 -2.70 6.50
CA ASN A 71 -2.12 -3.51 5.62
C ASN A 71 -2.46 -2.80 4.30
N ALA A 72 -2.62 -1.47 4.30
CA ALA A 72 -2.85 -0.70 3.09
C ALA A 72 -1.61 -0.69 2.18
N ASP A 73 -0.43 -0.46 2.75
CA ASP A 73 0.85 -0.50 2.02
C ASP A 73 1.10 -1.89 1.41
N ALA A 74 0.85 -2.96 2.17
CA ALA A 74 0.99 -4.32 1.68
C ALA A 74 0.05 -4.62 0.49
N ARG A 75 -1.18 -4.09 0.49
CA ARG A 75 -2.09 -4.22 -0.65
C ARG A 75 -1.57 -3.50 -1.89
N ILE A 76 -1.00 -2.30 -1.74
CA ILE A 76 -0.45 -1.53 -2.87
C ILE A 76 0.72 -2.31 -3.49
N CYS A 77 1.64 -2.85 -2.69
CA CYS A 77 2.75 -3.67 -3.18
C CYS A 77 2.30 -4.96 -3.87
N ASN A 78 1.23 -5.61 -3.40
CA ASN A 78 0.69 -6.81 -4.04
C ASN A 78 0.03 -6.49 -5.39
N ILE A 79 -0.70 -5.37 -5.47
CA ILE A 79 -1.30 -4.93 -6.74
C ILE A 79 -0.20 -4.57 -7.74
N SER A 80 0.86 -3.87 -7.30
CA SER A 80 1.96 -3.49 -8.18
C SER A 80 2.73 -4.70 -8.70
N SER A 81 2.98 -5.72 -7.86
CA SER A 81 3.67 -6.94 -8.29
C SER A 81 2.83 -7.79 -9.25
N ARG A 82 1.54 -7.96 -8.99
CA ARG A 82 0.61 -8.65 -9.91
C ARG A 82 0.50 -7.92 -11.25
N MET A 83 0.38 -6.59 -11.22
CA MET A 83 0.38 -5.76 -12.43
C MET A 83 1.71 -5.87 -13.19
N GLN A 84 2.84 -5.92 -12.49
CA GLN A 84 4.15 -6.09 -13.11
C GLN A 84 4.29 -7.45 -13.78
N ALA A 85 3.86 -8.53 -13.13
CA ALA A 85 3.86 -9.87 -13.71
C ALA A 85 2.97 -9.95 -14.97
N ALA A 86 1.74 -9.44 -14.89
CA ALA A 86 0.84 -9.38 -16.05
C ALA A 86 1.42 -8.54 -17.21
N ARG A 87 2.10 -7.43 -16.92
CA ARG A 87 2.81 -6.63 -17.93
C ARG A 87 3.96 -7.38 -18.58
N GLN A 88 4.71 -8.16 -17.81
CA GLN A 88 5.82 -8.95 -18.35
C GLN A 88 5.32 -10.04 -19.30
N GLU A 89 4.28 -10.77 -18.90
CA GLU A 89 3.64 -11.79 -19.72
C GLU A 89 3.10 -11.20 -21.03
N TYR A 90 2.39 -10.07 -20.97
CA TYR A 90 1.93 -9.35 -22.16
C TYR A 90 3.09 -8.91 -23.07
N THR A 91 4.16 -8.36 -22.51
CA THR A 91 5.31 -7.91 -23.31
C THR A 91 5.99 -9.08 -24.02
N GLN A 92 6.07 -10.25 -23.37
CA GLN A 92 6.59 -11.46 -23.98
C GLN A 92 5.71 -11.96 -25.13
N ALA A 93 4.39 -12.00 -24.93
CA ALA A 93 3.45 -12.39 -25.98
C ALA A 93 3.53 -11.47 -27.22
N VAL A 94 3.62 -10.15 -27.00
CA VAL A 94 3.79 -9.18 -28.09
C VAL A 94 5.09 -9.43 -28.86
N GLN A 95 6.20 -9.67 -28.14
CA GLN A 95 7.49 -9.91 -28.76
C GLN A 95 7.51 -11.21 -29.58
N GLN A 96 6.90 -12.29 -29.07
CA GLN A 96 6.77 -13.56 -29.79
C GLN A 96 5.97 -13.38 -31.08
N GLN A 97 4.88 -12.60 -31.04
CA GLN A 97 4.09 -12.33 -32.25
C GLN A 97 4.87 -11.51 -33.28
N PHE A 98 5.66 -10.53 -32.83
CA PHE A 98 6.53 -9.76 -33.72
C PHE A 98 7.59 -10.61 -34.42
N GLU A 99 8.10 -11.63 -33.73
CA GLU A 99 9.01 -12.62 -34.30
C GLU A 99 8.28 -13.53 -35.31
N LEU A 100 7.05 -13.96 -35.01
CA LEU A 100 6.23 -14.76 -35.93
C LEU A 100 5.98 -14.01 -37.26
N TRP A 101 5.67 -12.72 -37.20
CA TRP A 101 5.51 -11.87 -38.39
C TRP A 101 6.83 -11.44 -39.03
N SER A 102 7.97 -11.89 -38.50
CA SER A 102 9.31 -11.57 -39.02
C SER A 102 9.53 -10.05 -39.17
N LEU A 103 9.11 -9.30 -38.14
CA LEU A 103 9.37 -7.86 -38.05
C LEU A 103 10.85 -7.61 -37.76
N THR A 104 11.46 -6.69 -38.50
CA THR A 104 12.82 -6.21 -38.22
C THR A 104 12.84 -5.40 -36.92
N ARG A 105 14.01 -5.26 -36.26
CA ARG A 105 14.11 -4.44 -35.02
C ARG A 105 13.51 -3.04 -35.17
N SER A 106 13.76 -2.38 -36.31
CA SER A 106 13.20 -1.07 -36.60
C SER A 106 11.67 -1.07 -36.73
N GLU A 107 11.08 -2.15 -37.28
CA GLU A 107 9.63 -2.31 -37.38
C GLU A 107 9.02 -2.66 -36.02
N GLN A 108 9.66 -3.50 -35.21
CA GLN A 108 9.22 -3.84 -33.85
C GLN A 108 9.10 -2.60 -32.97
N GLU A 109 10.07 -1.68 -33.05
CA GLU A 109 10.01 -0.40 -32.34
C GLU A 109 8.80 0.45 -32.77
N VAL A 110 8.53 0.53 -34.08
CA VAL A 110 7.36 1.28 -34.59
C VAL A 110 6.06 0.59 -34.20
N ALA A 111 5.97 -0.73 -34.34
CA ALA A 111 4.82 -1.54 -33.96
C ALA A 111 4.47 -1.37 -32.47
N LEU A 112 5.47 -1.39 -31.59
CA LEU A 112 5.27 -1.17 -30.16
C LEU A 112 4.74 0.25 -29.85
N LEU A 113 5.23 1.27 -30.56
CA LEU A 113 4.75 2.64 -30.37
C LEU A 113 3.34 2.83 -30.96
N LEU A 114 2.98 2.10 -32.02
CA LEU A 114 1.62 2.07 -32.56
C LEU A 114 0.63 1.47 -31.56
N LEU A 115 1.00 0.35 -30.91
CA LEU A 115 0.22 -0.28 -29.84
C LEU A 115 0.04 0.63 -28.63
N LYS A 116 1.05 1.45 -28.31
CA LYS A 116 0.96 2.47 -27.26
C LYS A 116 0.04 3.65 -27.62
N GLY A 117 -0.50 3.70 -28.84
CA GLY A 117 -1.43 4.75 -29.22
C GLY A 117 -0.78 6.00 -29.83
N LEU A 118 0.54 6.03 -30.05
CA LEU A 118 1.22 7.19 -30.63
C LEU A 118 0.85 7.39 -32.11
N SER A 119 0.65 8.65 -32.51
CA SER A 119 0.51 9.07 -33.90
C SER A 119 1.84 8.95 -34.66
N PHE A 120 1.80 8.89 -35.99
CA PHE A 120 3.03 8.82 -36.79
C PHE A 120 3.97 10.00 -36.55
N LYS A 121 3.43 11.18 -36.26
CA LYS A 121 4.22 12.38 -35.93
C LYS A 121 4.94 12.23 -34.59
N GLU A 122 4.27 11.69 -33.57
CA GLU A 122 4.88 11.42 -32.26
C GLU A 122 5.94 10.32 -32.37
N ILE A 123 5.68 9.25 -33.12
CA ILE A 123 6.64 8.18 -33.36
C ILE A 123 7.88 8.72 -34.08
N ALA A 124 7.68 9.57 -35.09
CA ALA A 124 8.76 10.23 -35.81
C ALA A 124 9.61 11.09 -34.86
N SER A 125 8.98 11.80 -33.93
CA SER A 125 9.67 12.58 -32.90
C SER A 125 10.46 11.70 -31.92
N VAL A 126 9.88 10.60 -31.43
CA VAL A 126 10.52 9.69 -30.46
C VAL A 126 11.72 8.97 -31.08
N ARG A 127 11.60 8.55 -32.36
CA ARG A 127 12.67 7.83 -33.06
C ARG A 127 13.65 8.76 -33.79
N SER A 128 13.47 10.08 -33.73
CA SER A 128 14.24 11.05 -34.52
C SER A 128 14.27 10.71 -36.03
N THR A 129 13.12 10.30 -36.58
CA THR A 129 12.96 9.93 -37.99
C THR A 129 11.91 10.80 -38.69
N LYS A 130 11.79 10.69 -40.01
CA LYS A 130 10.74 11.40 -40.77
C LYS A 130 9.42 10.65 -40.67
N GLU A 131 8.31 11.37 -40.57
CA GLU A 131 6.96 10.78 -40.54
C GLU A 131 6.70 9.86 -41.76
N LYS A 132 7.19 10.25 -42.94
CA LYS A 132 7.10 9.42 -44.15
C LYS A 132 7.74 8.04 -43.96
N THR A 133 8.87 7.97 -43.27
CA THR A 133 9.58 6.72 -42.97
C THR A 133 8.77 5.86 -41.99
N VAL A 134 8.20 6.47 -40.95
CA VAL A 134 7.31 5.78 -40.01
C VAL A 134 6.08 5.21 -40.72
N ARG A 135 5.46 5.98 -41.63
CA ARG A 135 4.31 5.53 -42.42
C ARG A 135 4.67 4.35 -43.32
N GLN A 136 5.83 4.40 -43.98
CA GLN A 136 6.31 3.29 -44.81
C GLN A 136 6.56 2.03 -43.97
N GLN A 137 7.17 2.16 -42.79
CA GLN A 137 7.38 1.05 -41.87
C GLN A 137 6.04 0.50 -41.35
N ALA A 138 5.08 1.36 -41.01
CA ALA A 138 3.73 0.95 -40.61
C ALA A 138 3.02 0.15 -41.71
N SER A 139 3.08 0.59 -42.97
CA SER A 139 2.51 -0.17 -44.10
C SER A 139 3.16 -1.55 -44.26
N ALA A 140 4.48 -1.66 -44.07
CA ALA A 140 5.17 -2.94 -44.10
C ALA A 140 4.74 -3.85 -42.94
N ILE A 141 4.56 -3.30 -41.74
CA ILE A 141 4.05 -4.04 -40.57
C ILE A 141 2.65 -4.57 -40.85
N TYR A 142 1.74 -3.75 -41.38
CA TYR A 142 0.37 -4.16 -41.68
C TYR A 142 0.32 -5.28 -42.73
N ALA A 143 1.15 -5.19 -43.77
CA ALA A 143 1.27 -6.23 -44.78
C ALA A 143 1.82 -7.56 -44.21
N LYS A 144 2.78 -7.50 -43.27
CA LYS A 144 3.34 -8.69 -42.61
C LYS A 144 2.39 -9.31 -41.59
N ALA A 145 1.58 -8.49 -40.94
CA ALA A 145 0.58 -8.93 -39.96
C ALA A 145 -0.77 -9.31 -40.60
N ASP A 146 -0.92 -9.16 -41.91
CA ASP A 146 -2.14 -9.43 -42.67
C ASP A 146 -3.36 -8.65 -42.15
N VAL A 147 -3.18 -7.35 -41.89
CA VAL A 147 -4.21 -6.46 -41.36
C VAL A 147 -4.36 -5.19 -42.20
N ASP A 148 -5.59 -4.68 -42.29
CA ASP A 148 -5.93 -3.54 -43.17
C ASP A 148 -5.44 -2.18 -42.67
N GLY A 149 -4.98 -2.09 -41.42
CA GLY A 149 -4.45 -0.84 -40.88
C GLY A 149 -4.28 -0.79 -39.38
N ARG A 150 -4.05 0.42 -38.87
CA ARG A 150 -3.69 0.67 -37.48
C ARG A 150 -4.71 0.14 -36.48
N HIS A 151 -5.99 0.38 -36.73
CA HIS A 151 -7.06 0.00 -35.81
C HIS A 151 -7.18 -1.52 -35.73
N THR A 152 -7.15 -2.21 -36.87
CA THR A 152 -7.17 -3.68 -36.95
C THR A 152 -5.92 -4.28 -36.30
N PHE A 153 -4.74 -3.71 -36.55
CA PHE A 153 -3.50 -4.11 -35.89
C PHE A 153 -3.59 -4.02 -34.36
N CYS A 154 -4.07 -2.89 -33.83
CA CYS A 154 -4.24 -2.75 -32.38
C CYS A 154 -5.36 -3.65 -31.83
N ALA A 155 -6.44 -3.85 -32.58
CA ALA A 155 -7.55 -4.71 -32.18
C ALA A 155 -7.13 -6.18 -32.10
N TRP A 156 -6.30 -6.65 -33.04
CA TRP A 156 -5.76 -8.01 -33.04
C TRP A 156 -5.03 -8.34 -31.72
N PHE A 157 -4.21 -7.41 -31.22
CA PHE A 157 -3.54 -7.59 -29.91
C PHE A 157 -4.48 -7.48 -28.70
N MET A 158 -5.64 -6.84 -28.84
CA MET A 158 -6.62 -6.68 -27.77
C MET A 158 -7.60 -7.85 -27.71
N GLU A 159 -7.80 -8.59 -28.80
CA GLU A 159 -8.72 -9.73 -28.86
C GLU A 159 -8.33 -10.83 -27.86
N ASP A 160 -7.04 -11.17 -27.80
CA ASP A 160 -6.52 -12.13 -26.81
C ASP A 160 -6.61 -11.63 -25.36
N PHE A 161 -6.66 -10.31 -25.15
CA PHE A 161 -6.81 -9.71 -23.82
C PHE A 161 -8.26 -9.71 -23.31
N ILE A 162 -9.24 -9.69 -24.21
CA ILE A 162 -10.67 -9.59 -23.86
C ILE A 162 -11.29 -10.97 -23.62
N GLN A 163 -10.55 -12.06 -23.85
CA GLN A 163 -11.05 -13.40 -23.54
C GLN A 163 -11.45 -13.45 -22.06
N PRO A 164 -12.72 -13.76 -21.74
CA PRO A 164 -13.14 -13.86 -20.36
C PRO A 164 -12.27 -14.93 -19.71
N VAL A 165 -11.58 -14.56 -18.63
CA VAL A 165 -10.90 -15.51 -17.75
C VAL A 165 -11.96 -16.55 -17.38
N ALA A 166 -11.90 -17.72 -18.01
CA ALA A 166 -12.82 -18.80 -17.75
C ALA A 166 -12.74 -19.05 -16.25
N SER A 167 -13.80 -18.69 -15.54
CA SER A 167 -13.90 -18.84 -14.10
C SER A 167 -13.77 -20.31 -13.78
N ALA A 168 -12.56 -20.72 -13.41
CA ALA A 168 -12.26 -22.00 -12.81
C ALA A 168 -12.87 -21.99 -11.40
N ASP A 169 -14.19 -22.17 -11.33
CA ASP A 169 -14.90 -22.32 -10.08
C ASP A 169 -16.13 -23.22 -10.29
N THR A 170 -15.89 -24.52 -10.48
CA THR A 170 -16.88 -25.58 -10.25
C THR A 170 -16.15 -26.91 -10.01
N SER A 171 -15.53 -27.10 -8.85
CA SER A 171 -15.38 -28.43 -8.19
C SER A 171 -14.56 -28.28 -6.91
N GLN A 172 -15.20 -27.86 -5.81
CA GLN A 172 -14.79 -28.16 -4.43
C GLN A 172 -15.84 -27.64 -3.44
N ALA A 173 -17.03 -28.22 -3.47
CA ALA A 173 -17.98 -28.23 -2.35
C ALA A 173 -19.05 -29.29 -2.65
N ALA A 174 -18.67 -30.56 -2.48
CA ALA A 174 -19.57 -31.69 -2.33
C ALA A 174 -19.33 -32.29 -0.95
#